data_AF-A0A959IF78-F1
#
_entry.id   AF-A0A959IF78-F1
#
_cell.length_a   1.000
_cell.length_b   1.000
_cell.length_c   1.000
_cell.angle_alpha   90.00
_cell.angle_beta   90.00
_cell.angle_gamma   90.00
#
_symmetry.space_group_name_H-M   'P 1'
#
loop_
_entity.id
_entity.type
_entity.pdbx_description
1 polymer ?
#
loop_
_entity_poly.entity_id
_entity_poly.type
_entity_poly.pdbx_seq_one_letter_code
_entity_poly.pdbx_strand_id
1 'polypeptide(L)' 'MRAMIPHHSSAIMVSQKAHLKDPEAIQLAKDIIEAQKREIAQMKKMLQRLEETKEP' A
#
# COMPACT_ATOMS: atom_id res chain seq x y z
N MET A 1 4.19 8.62 -7.10
CA MET A 1 3.59 8.42 -5.76
C MET A 1 2.08 8.67 -5.74
N ARG A 2 1.58 9.82 -6.23
CA ARG A 2 0.13 10.13 -6.24
C ARG A 2 -0.75 9.06 -6.90
N ALA A 3 -0.29 8.40 -7.97
CA ALA A 3 -0.98 7.28 -8.62
C ALA A 3 -0.70 5.89 -7.99
N MET A 4 0.40 5.72 -7.26
CA MET A 4 0.76 4.44 -6.65
C MET A 4 0.05 4.22 -5.30
N ILE A 5 -0.23 5.29 -4.56
CA ILE A 5 -1.05 5.19 -3.34
C ILE A 5 -2.43 4.56 -3.62
N PRO A 6 -3.21 4.98 -4.64
CA PRO A 6 -4.48 4.33 -4.97
C PRO A 6 -4.28 2.93 -5.56
N HIS A 7 -3.24 2.69 -6.36
CA HIS A 7 -2.90 1.33 -6.83
C HIS A 7 -2.70 0.36 -5.65
N HIS A 8 -1.92 0.76 -4.64
CA HIS A 8 -1.66 -0.08 -3.48
C HIS A 8 -2.91 -0.24 -2.60
N SER A 9 -3.68 0.83 -2.43
CA SER A 9 -4.95 0.77 -1.69
C SER A 9 -5.94 -0.23 -2.33
N SER A 10 -5.99 -0.29 -3.66
CA SER A 10 -6.81 -1.26 -4.40
C SER A 10 -6.33 -2.70 -4.18
N ALA A 11 -5.02 -2.95 -4.24
CA ALA A 11 -4.48 -4.29 -3.99
C ALA A 11 -4.73 -4.74 -2.53
N ILE A 12 -4.59 -3.86 -1.54
CA ILE A 12 -5.00 -4.14 -0.15
C ILE A 12 -6.48 -4.52 -0.08
N MET A 13 -7.36 -3.75 -0.74
CA MET A 13 -8.80 -4.03 -0.75
C MET A 13 -9.11 -5.41 -1.35
N VAL A 14 -8.46 -5.76 -2.46
CA VAL A 14 -8.62 -7.07 -3.11
C VAL A 14 -8.14 -8.18 -2.18
N SER A 15 -6.96 -8.05 -1.58
CA SER A 15 -6.41 -9.03 -0.63
C SER A 15 -7.28 -9.21 0.62
N GLN A 16 -7.89 -8.14 1.14
CA GLN A 16 -8.80 -8.21 2.29
C GLN A 16 -10.13 -8.90 1.99
N LYS A 17 -10.63 -8.79 0.75
CA LYS A 17 -11.91 -9.37 0.32
C LYS A 17 -11.76 -10.77 -0.29
N ALA A 18 -10.54 -11.26 -0.43
CA ALA A 18 -10.27 -12.56 -1.02
C ALA A 18 -10.72 -13.68 -0.07
N HIS A 19 -11.64 -14.53 -0.56
CA HIS A 19 -12.09 -15.71 0.16
C HIS A 19 -11.13 -16.88 -0.11
N LEU A 20 -9.98 -16.85 0.56
CA LEU A 20 -8.91 -17.83 0.37
C LEU A 20 -9.09 -19.02 1.31
N LYS A 21 -8.82 -20.22 0.79
CA LYS A 21 -8.81 -21.48 1.57
C LYS A 21 -7.41 -22.05 1.73
N ASP A 22 -6.54 -21.77 0.76
CA ASP A 22 -5.17 -22.23 0.77
C ASP A 22 -4.33 -21.44 1.80
N PRO A 23 -3.65 -22.12 2.75
CA PRO A 23 -2.87 -21.44 3.79
C PRO A 23 -1.74 -20.57 3.25
N GLU A 24 -1.07 -20.97 2.17
CA GLU A 24 0.01 -20.20 1.57
C GLU A 24 -0.53 -18.93 0.92
N ALA A 25 -1.67 -19.02 0.20
CA ALA A 25 -2.35 -17.87 -0.36
C ALA A 25 -2.84 -16.89 0.72
N ILE A 26 -3.35 -17.40 1.85
CA ILE A 26 -3.75 -16.56 3.00
C ILE A 26 -2.54 -15.80 3.55
N GLN A 27 -1.40 -16.48 3.69
CA GLN A 27 -0.18 -15.85 4.17
C GLN A 27 0.32 -14.79 3.20
N LEU A 28 0.35 -15.11 1.90
CA LEU A 28 0.70 -14.16 0.85
C LEU A 28 -0.20 -12.92 0.87
N ALA A 29 -1.52 -13.08 1.04
CA ALA A 29 -2.45 -11.95 1.14
C ALA A 29 -2.14 -11.04 2.35
N LYS A 30 -1.80 -11.63 3.50
CA LYS A 30 -1.37 -10.87 4.69
C LYS A 30 -0.07 -10.12 4.43
N ASP A 31 0.91 -10.77 3.82
CA ASP A 31 2.21 -10.18 3.52
C ASP A 31 2.09 -9.01 2.54
N ILE A 32 1.25 -9.15 1.50
CA ILE A 32 0.93 -8.08 0.56
C ILE A 32 0.29 -6.90 1.29
N ILE A 33 -0.70 -7.14 2.15
CA ILE A 33 -1.38 -6.08 2.90
C ILE A 33 -0.37 -5.29 3.75
N GLU A 34 0.48 -6.00 4.48
CA GLU A 34 1.45 -5.36 5.38
C GLU A 34 2.55 -4.62 4.62
N ALA A 35 3.07 -5.18 3.53
CA ALA A 35 4.03 -4.50 2.67
C ALA A 35 3.44 -3.21 2.08
N GLN A 36 2.23 -3.28 1.52
CA GLN A 36 1.65 -2.15 0.83
C GLN A 36 1.19 -1.03 1.76
N LYS A 37 0.77 -1.34 2.99
CA LYS A 37 0.55 -0.31 4.03
C LYS A 37 1.84 0.47 4.33
N ARG A 38 2.97 -0.24 4.49
CA ARG A 38 4.27 0.40 4.75
C ARG A 38 4.69 1.29 3.58
N GLU A 39 4.54 0.82 2.35
CA GLU A 39 4.87 1.57 1.14
C GLU A 39 3.98 2.81 0.98
N ILE A 40 2.68 2.72 1.28
CA ILE A 40 1.78 3.88 1.30
C ILE A 40 2.26 4.92 2.32
N ALA A 41 2.63 4.50 3.53
CA ALA A 41 3.13 5.42 4.56
C ALA A 41 4.43 6.12 4.11
N GLN A 42 5.36 5.38 3.51
CA GLN A 42 6.58 5.93 2.94
C GLN A 42 6.30 6.92 1.81
N MET A 43 5.42 6.58 0.87
CA MET A 43 5.03 7.46 -0.24
C MET A 43 4.35 8.74 0.25
N LYS A 44 3.48 8.66 1.26
CA LYS A 44 2.86 9.84 1.88
C LYS A 44 3.91 10.75 2.50
N LYS A 45 4.85 10.19 3.27
CA LYS A 45 5.97 10.95 3.85
C LYS A 45 6.85 11.60 2.78
N MET A 46 7.09 10.90 1.67
CA MET A 46 7.86 11.46 0.54
C MET A 46 7.12 12.61 -0.15
N LEU A 47 5.80 12.47 -0.37
CA LEU A 47 4.98 13.54 -0.95
C LEU A 47 4.97 14.78 -0.06
N GLN A 48 4.79 14.62 1.24
CA GLN A 48 4.84 15.72 2.19
C GLN A 48 6.19 16.46 2.13
N ARG A 49 7.32 15.74 2.21
CA ARG A 49 8.65 16.35 2.09
C ARG A 49 8.81 17.10 0.75
N LEU A 50 8.32 16.53 -0.35
CA LEU A 50 8.41 17.16 -1.66
C LEU A 50 7.56 18.44 -1.77
N GLU A 51 6.44 18.49 -1.06
CA GLU A 51 5.59 19.69 -0.97
C GLU A 51 6.27 20.77 -0.11
N GLU A 52 6.85 20.39 1.04
CA GLU A 52 7.64 21.28 1.90
C GLU A 52 8.88 21.85 1.17
N THR A 53 9.56 21.06 0.34
CA THR A 53 10.73 21.54 -0.45
C THR A 53 10.36 22.40 -1.67
N LYS A 54 9.07 22.57 -1.97
CA LYS A 54 8.59 23.39 -3.09
C LYS A 54 8.15 24.78 -2.68
N GLU A 55 8.02 25.06 -1.39
CA GLU A 55 7.91 26.42 -0.85
C GLU A 55 9.33 27.03 -0.78
N PRO A 56 9.48 28.34 -1.05
CA PRO A 56 10.72 28.96 -1.55
C PRO A 56 11.91 28.95 -0.59
#